data_AF-A0A5K1BQZ4-F1
#
_entry.id   AF-A0A5K1BQZ4-F1
#
_cell.length_a   1.000
_cell.length_b   1.000
_cell.length_c   1.000
_cell.angle_alpha   90.00
_cell.angle_beta   90.00
_cell.angle_gamma   90.00
#
_symmetry.space_group_name_H-M   'P 1'
#
loop_
_entity.id
_entity.type
_entity.pdbx_description
1 polymer ?
#
loop_
_entity_poly.entity_id
_entity_poly.type
_entity_poly.pdbx_seq_one_letter_code
_entity_poly.pdbx_strand_id
1 'polypeptide(L)' 'VPFLDVCNTLLHPVLPLSPADYEEFGYPGNFEEFQAIRQYSPYDNIKKDVLYPAVLVTSS' A
#
# COMPACT_ATOMS: atom_id res chain seq x y z
N VAL A 1 -4.46 -6.78 11.00
CA VAL A 1 -3.10 -6.50 10.47
C VAL A 1 -3.23 -5.38 9.44
N PRO A 2 -2.56 -4.23 9.60
CA PRO A 2 -2.75 -3.11 8.69
C PRO A 2 -2.07 -3.35 7.35
N PHE A 3 -2.74 -2.95 6.26
CA PHE A 3 -2.20 -2.98 4.90
C PHE A 3 -1.57 -1.61 4.59
N LEU A 4 -0.23 -1.51 4.71
CA LEU A 4 0.49 -0.22 4.66
C LEU A 4 1.47 -0.10 3.50
N ASP A 5 1.88 -1.21 2.91
CA ASP A 5 2.85 -1.27 1.81
C ASP A 5 2.16 -1.75 0.53
N VAL A 6 1.32 -0.88 -0.05
CA VAL A 6 0.37 -1.25 -1.10
C VAL A 6 1.08 -1.55 -2.41
N CYS A 7 2.01 -0.66 -2.83
CA CYS A 7 2.77 -0.82 -4.07
C CYS A 7 3.54 -2.15 -4.10
N ASN A 8 4.34 -2.42 -3.06
CA ASN A 8 5.17 -3.63 -3.07
C ASN A 8 4.35 -4.90 -2.88
N THR A 9 3.29 -4.87 -2.04
CA THR A 9 2.45 -6.05 -1.85
C THR A 9 1.71 -6.44 -3.12
N LEU A 10 1.19 -5.47 -3.88
CA LEU A 10 0.47 -5.74 -5.13
C LEU A 10 1.41 -6.15 -6.29
N LEU A 11 2.66 -5.66 -6.31
CA LEU A 11 3.69 -6.09 -7.29
C LEU A 11 4.30 -7.45 -6.96
N HIS A 12 4.53 -7.71 -5.67
CA HIS A 12 5.23 -8.88 -5.16
C HIS A 12 4.43 -9.50 -4.00
N PRO A 13 3.32 -10.17 -4.32
CA PRO A 13 2.43 -10.68 -3.30
C PRO A 13 3.07 -11.80 -2.48
N VAL A 14 3.15 -11.58 -1.17
CA VAL A 14 3.52 -12.61 -0.19
C VAL A 14 2.38 -13.59 0.11
N LEU A 15 1.14 -13.23 -0.24
CA LEU A 15 -0.08 -14.04 -0.12
C LEU A 15 -0.82 -14.04 -1.46
N PRO A 16 -1.62 -15.08 -1.78
CA PRO A 16 -2.40 -15.10 -3.02
C PRO A 16 -3.35 -13.90 -3.07
N LEU A 17 -3.19 -13.04 -4.07
CA LEU A 17 -4.13 -11.96 -4.35
C LEU A 17 -5.33 -12.53 -5.10
N SER A 18 -6.52 -12.10 -4.70
CA SER A 18 -7.75 -12.34 -5.44
C SER A 18 -7.90 -11.30 -6.56
N PRO A 19 -8.64 -11.60 -7.63
CA PRO A 19 -8.99 -10.59 -8.63
C PRO A 19 -9.67 -9.35 -8.03
N ALA A 20 -10.45 -9.53 -6.96
CA ALA A 20 -11.12 -8.44 -6.26
C ALA A 20 -10.13 -7.45 -5.61
N ASP A 21 -8.93 -7.90 -5.23
CA ASP A 21 -7.91 -6.99 -4.66
C ASP A 21 -7.39 -6.01 -5.72
N TYR A 22 -7.23 -6.44 -6.97
CA TYR A 22 -6.83 -5.56 -8.06
C TYR A 22 -7.96 -4.64 -8.52
N GLU A 23 -9.22 -5.08 -8.44
CA GLU A 23 -10.37 -4.21 -8.70
C GLU A 23 -10.50 -3.11 -7.64
N GLU A 24 -10.18 -3.41 -6.37
CA GLU A 24 -10.25 -2.45 -5.27
C GLU A 24 -9.08 -1.46 -5.27
N PHE A 25 -7.85 -1.96 -5.40
CA PHE A 25 -6.64 -1.14 -5.20
C PHE A 25 -5.97 -0.71 -6.50
N GLY A 26 -6.26 -1.38 -7.62
CA GLY A 26 -5.57 -1.23 -8.90
C GLY A 26 -4.45 -2.25 -9.12
N TYR A 27 -3.95 -2.28 -10.35
CA TYR A 27 -2.86 -3.14 -10.79
C TYR A 27 -1.57 -2.33 -11.02
N PRO A 28 -0.57 -2.44 -10.12
CA PRO A 28 0.66 -1.65 -10.21
C PRO A 28 1.60 -2.07 -11.36
N GLY A 29 1.25 -3.12 -12.12
CA GLY A 29 1.94 -3.43 -13.38
C GLY A 29 1.58 -2.44 -14.51
N ASN A 30 0.45 -1.73 -14.39
CA ASN A 30 0.14 -0.57 -15.22
C ASN A 30 0.79 0.68 -14.62
N PHE A 31 1.49 1.48 -15.44
CA PHE A 31 2.22 2.66 -14.97
C PHE A 31 1.31 3.77 -14.39
N GLU A 32 0.14 4.00 -14.98
CA GLU A 32 -0.80 5.02 -14.51
C GLU A 32 -1.38 4.62 -13.16
N GLU A 33 -1.78 3.35 -13.04
CA GLU A 33 -2.30 2.81 -11.78
C GLU A 33 -1.21 2.73 -10.71
N PHE A 34 0.02 2.36 -11.07
CA PHE A 34 1.16 2.42 -10.16
C PHE A 34 1.35 3.82 -9.56
N GLN A 35 1.28 4.87 -10.39
CA GLN A 35 1.39 6.24 -9.91
C GLN A 35 0.24 6.59 -8.96
N ALA A 36 -0.98 6.17 -9.27
CA ALA A 36 -2.14 6.38 -8.39
C ALA A 36 -1.98 5.65 -7.05
N ILE A 37 -1.57 4.38 -7.07
CA ILE A 37 -1.32 3.56 -5.88
C ILE A 37 -0.25 4.21 -5.00
N ARG A 38 0.86 4.63 -5.63
CA ARG A 38 1.98 5.26 -4.92
C ARG A 38 1.59 6.56 -4.22
N GLN A 39 0.62 7.31 -4.73
CA GLN A 39 0.18 8.56 -4.11
C GLN A 39 -0.51 8.35 -2.75
N TYR A 40 -1.18 7.20 -2.55
CA TYR A 40 -1.89 6.93 -1.29
C TYR A 40 -1.21 5.87 -0.40
N SER A 41 -0.27 5.07 -0.94
CA SER A 41 0.46 4.04 -0.18
C SER A 41 1.11 4.62 1.09
N PRO A 42 0.71 4.19 2.30
CA PRO A 42 1.21 4.79 3.54
C PRO A 42 2.73 4.70 3.69
N TYR A 43 3.31 3.54 3.36
CA TYR A 43 4.75 3.29 3.47
C TYR A 43 5.57 4.22 2.56
N ASP A 44 5.09 4.47 1.33
CA ASP A 44 5.77 5.35 0.37
C ASP A 44 5.64 6.85 0.71
N ASN A 45 4.68 7.22 1.57
CA ASN A 45 4.33 8.60 1.87
C ASN A 45 4.70 9.04 3.30
N ILE A 46 5.61 8.33 3.98
CA ILE A 46 6.15 8.75 5.28
C ILE A 46 7.04 9.99 5.08
N LYS A 47 6.61 11.13 5.63
CA LYS A 47 7.32 12.40 5.53
C LYS A 47 8.24 12.59 6.74
N LYS A 48 9.51 12.93 6.50
CA LYS A 48 10.51 13.13 7.56
C LYS A 48 10.23 14.33 8.45
N ASP A 49 9.62 15.38 7.90
CA ASP A 49 9.44 16.67 8.59
C ASP A 49 8.00 16.89 9.06
N VAL A 50 7.28 15.81 9.37
CA VAL A 50 5.89 15.85 9.87
C VAL A 50 5.82 15.23 11.26
N LEU A 51 5.14 15.91 12.17
CA LEU A 51 4.79 15.36 13.48
C LEU A 51 3.57 14.45 13.34
N TYR A 52 3.76 13.16 13.60
CA TYR A 52 2.68 12.19 13.67
C TYR A 52 2.18 12.04 15.12
N PRO A 53 0.89 11.79 15.34
CA PRO A 53 0.38 11.46 16.68
C PRO A 53 0.94 10.11 17.17
N ALA A 54 0.80 9.82 18.46
CA ALA A 54 1.09 8.48 18.96
C ALA A 54 0.13 7.46 18.34
N VAL A 55 0.67 6.40 17.73
CA VAL A 55 -0.09 5.31 17.09
C VAL A 55 0.37 3.98 17.67
N LEU A 56 -0.59 3.15 18.09
CA LEU A 56 -0.34 1.75 18.39
C LEU A 56 -0.66 0.91 17.15
N VAL A 57 0.31 0.14 16.66
CA VAL A 57 0.15 -0.78 15.53
C VAL A 57 0.36 -2.21 16.02
N THR A 58 -0.56 -3.11 15.70
CA THR A 58 -0.48 -4.53 16.09
C THR A 58 -0.74 -5.47 14.90
N SER A 59 -0.20 -6.68 14.99
CA SER A 59 -0.43 -7.81 14.09
C SER A 59 -0.57 -9.09 14.90
N SER A 60 -1.19 -10.12 14.32
CA SER A 60 -1.27 -11.48 14.88
C SER A 60 -0.32 -12.43 14.15
#